data_AF-A0AAD4N5B1-F1
#
_entry.id   AF-A0AAD4N5B1-F1
#
_cell.length_a   1.000
_cell.length_b   1.000
_cell.length_c   1.000
_cell.angle_alpha   90.00
_cell.angle_beta   90.00
_cell.angle_gamma   90.00
#
_symmetry.space_group_name_H-M   'P 1'
#
loop_
_entity.id
_entity.type
_entity.pdbx_description
1 polymer ?
#
loop_
_entity_poly.entity_id
_entity_poly.type
_entity_poly.pdbx_seq_one_letter_code
_entity_poly.pdbx_strand_id
1 'polypeptide(L)'
;MKPKKKPSKELQRLTIKLEFTDTDNEYFDNSHFEVLVNGAIKQVLGIAAPPYSILNFDANTLKGTIEVSEEHLNLIWSALSIYGTHFGKKVAVHLNSIYVILYYFHLPKRIRCDFKGKHVFITGGSKGIGKAIAEEVIARGCKTVSIAARSKSALESATDDLRKLCSSDQFVNWYPLDLSKKYDEIENVIKAAVEESGNVDILINNAGAVIQGGFDELDMNAFENQMRTNYLSAVYVTRCVIESMKKNRSGHVAFVSSAAGQCAIWGYTAYSPSKFALRGFAEALHMELLPFNVGVSILFPPNTNTEGFHEELKTMPEEIHQISHSAGVFSAKEVGSALVDNIGNGEFCTTVGLEGWMLGVLTAGAAPEPNILRAITQTLLAGILRGVMLIYNGLFNRIVHKCHLKKNKTE
;
A
#
# COMPACT_ATOMS: atom_id res chain seq x y z
N MET A 1 -7.72 52.81 -7.97
CA MET A 1 -7.44 51.38 -8.27
C MET A 1 -8.28 50.96 -9.48
N LYS A 2 -7.66 50.65 -10.62
CA LYS A 2 -8.38 50.06 -11.76
C LYS A 2 -8.86 48.65 -11.39
N PRO A 3 -10.07 48.21 -11.77
CA PRO A 3 -10.52 46.86 -11.49
C PRO A 3 -9.64 45.88 -12.28
N LYS A 4 -9.09 44.86 -11.61
CA LYS A 4 -8.43 43.74 -12.27
C LYS A 4 -9.44 43.08 -13.20
N LYS A 5 -9.18 43.11 -14.52
CA LYS A 5 -9.92 42.27 -15.48
C LYS A 5 -9.82 40.82 -15.00
N LYS A 6 -10.98 40.15 -14.83
CA LYS A 6 -11.00 38.68 -14.73
C LYS A 6 -10.24 38.11 -15.94
N PRO A 7 -9.36 37.12 -15.78
CA PRO A 7 -8.76 36.46 -16.93
C PRO A 7 -9.91 35.91 -17.80
N SER A 8 -9.89 36.21 -19.09
CA SER A 8 -10.76 35.51 -20.04
C SER A 8 -10.45 34.03 -19.90
N LYS A 9 -11.47 33.18 -19.67
CA LYS A 9 -11.26 31.72 -19.67
C LYS A 9 -10.69 31.35 -21.02
N GLU A 10 -9.41 31.01 -21.05
CA GLU A 10 -8.73 30.60 -22.27
C GLU A 10 -9.30 29.22 -22.66
N LEU A 11 -10.00 29.19 -23.78
CA LEU A 11 -10.57 27.97 -24.33
C LEU A 11 -9.49 27.26 -25.13
N GLN A 12 -9.28 26.00 -24.82
CA GLN A 12 -8.31 25.13 -25.47
C GLN A 12 -9.05 24.21 -26.45
N ARG A 13 -8.47 24.01 -27.63
CA ARG A 13 -9.01 23.13 -28.67
C ARG A 13 -8.37 21.76 -28.59
N LEU A 14 -9.20 20.73 -28.39
CA LEU A 14 -8.78 19.34 -28.48
C LEU A 14 -9.23 18.77 -29.82
N THR A 15 -8.28 18.26 -30.59
CA THR A 15 -8.55 17.53 -31.84
C THR A 15 -8.54 16.03 -31.56
N ILE A 16 -9.66 15.39 -31.85
CA ILE A 16 -9.92 13.96 -31.68
C ILE A 16 -9.81 13.32 -33.05
N LYS A 17 -8.90 12.36 -33.22
CA LYS A 17 -8.81 11.53 -34.43
C LYS A 17 -9.47 10.19 -34.15
N LEU A 18 -10.37 9.76 -35.05
CA LEU A 18 -11.05 8.47 -34.97
C LEU A 18 -10.39 7.44 -35.88
N GLU A 19 -10.33 6.20 -35.40
CA GLU A 19 -9.91 5.03 -36.17
C GLU A 19 -10.96 3.92 -36.02
N PHE A 20 -11.39 3.36 -37.16
CA PHE A 20 -12.41 2.31 -37.25
C PHE A 20 -11.75 0.99 -37.67
N THR A 21 -12.22 -0.13 -37.12
CA THR A 21 -11.67 -1.47 -37.42
C THR A 21 -12.17 -2.09 -38.73
N ASP A 22 -13.23 -1.54 -39.33
CA ASP A 22 -13.88 -2.02 -40.57
C ASP A 22 -13.99 -0.88 -41.61
N THR A 23 -14.22 -1.20 -42.88
CA THR A 23 -14.26 -0.22 -44.01
C THR A 23 -15.52 0.66 -44.07
N ASP A 24 -16.45 0.54 -43.13
CA ASP A 24 -17.73 1.28 -43.13
C ASP A 24 -17.61 2.70 -42.52
N ASN A 25 -16.74 3.53 -43.09
CA ASN A 25 -16.59 4.95 -42.70
C ASN A 25 -17.56 5.89 -43.43
N GLU A 26 -18.28 5.40 -44.45
CA GLU A 26 -19.11 6.24 -45.33
C GLU A 26 -20.32 6.91 -44.67
N TYR A 27 -20.66 6.52 -43.43
CA TYR A 27 -21.85 7.01 -42.71
C TYR A 27 -21.55 7.76 -41.41
N PHE A 28 -20.28 8.03 -41.07
CA PHE A 28 -19.94 8.74 -39.84
C PHE A 28 -19.86 10.26 -40.07
N ASP A 29 -20.77 11.01 -39.47
CA ASP A 29 -20.91 12.46 -39.64
C ASP A 29 -20.79 13.25 -38.32
N ASN A 30 -21.03 14.56 -38.37
CA ASN A 30 -21.00 15.44 -37.20
C ASN A 30 -21.93 14.98 -36.07
N SER A 31 -23.14 14.51 -36.38
CA SER A 31 -24.09 14.07 -35.36
C SER A 31 -23.59 12.83 -34.64
N HIS A 32 -22.98 11.89 -35.37
CA HIS A 32 -22.36 10.70 -34.79
C HIS A 32 -21.13 11.07 -33.94
N PHE A 33 -20.33 12.04 -34.37
CA PHE A 33 -19.22 12.57 -33.58
C PHE A 33 -19.71 13.20 -32.26
N GLU A 34 -20.80 13.97 -32.29
CA GLU A 34 -21.39 14.56 -31.09
C GLU A 34 -21.86 13.49 -30.09
N VAL A 35 -22.59 12.48 -30.57
CA VAL A 35 -23.06 11.38 -29.71
C VAL A 35 -21.88 10.59 -29.15
N LEU A 36 -20.81 10.37 -29.95
CA LEU A 36 -19.60 9.69 -29.49
C LEU A 36 -18.90 10.46 -28.37
N VAL A 37 -18.64 11.76 -28.58
CA VAL A 37 -17.96 12.62 -27.60
C VAL A 37 -18.79 12.74 -26.32
N ASN A 38 -20.09 13.01 -26.44
CA ASN A 38 -21.00 13.09 -25.30
C ASN A 38 -21.11 11.75 -24.57
N GLY A 39 -21.15 10.64 -25.31
CA GLY A 39 -21.17 9.29 -24.76
C GLY A 39 -19.91 8.97 -23.97
N ALA A 40 -18.72 9.21 -24.55
CA ALA A 40 -17.43 9.00 -23.90
C ALA A 40 -17.29 9.86 -22.63
N ILE A 41 -17.60 11.16 -22.73
CA ILE A 41 -17.54 12.08 -21.59
C ILE A 41 -18.52 11.65 -20.48
N LYS A 42 -19.76 11.34 -20.82
CA LYS A 42 -20.76 10.86 -19.85
C LYS A 42 -20.39 9.50 -19.25
N GLN A 43 -19.80 8.60 -20.02
CA GLN A 43 -19.41 7.27 -19.53
C GLN A 43 -18.33 7.37 -18.44
N VAL A 44 -17.42 8.32 -18.55
CA VAL A 44 -16.28 8.47 -17.62
C VAL A 44 -16.57 9.47 -16.51
N LEU A 45 -17.20 10.59 -16.82
CA LEU A 45 -17.41 11.71 -15.89
C LEU A 45 -18.84 11.82 -15.37
N GLY A 46 -19.79 11.09 -15.95
CA GLY A 46 -21.19 11.10 -15.53
C GLY A 46 -21.79 12.52 -15.52
N ILE A 47 -22.53 12.84 -14.45
CA ILE A 47 -23.11 14.18 -14.22
C ILE A 47 -22.07 15.23 -13.78
N ALA A 48 -20.84 14.82 -13.48
CA ALA A 48 -19.75 15.71 -13.08
C ALA A 48 -18.95 16.24 -14.28
N ALA A 49 -19.39 15.96 -15.51
CA ALA A 49 -18.77 16.47 -16.72
C ALA A 49 -18.77 18.01 -16.74
N PRO A 50 -17.60 18.66 -16.85
CA PRO A 50 -17.54 20.11 -16.97
C PRO A 50 -18.09 20.57 -18.34
N PRO A 51 -18.41 21.86 -18.51
CA PRO A 51 -18.86 22.39 -19.80
C PRO A 51 -17.79 22.25 -20.89
N TYR A 52 -18.19 21.79 -22.07
CA TYR A 52 -17.40 21.78 -23.30
C TYR A 52 -18.30 22.10 -24.49
N SER A 53 -17.71 22.43 -25.63
CA SER A 53 -18.43 22.70 -26.88
C SER A 53 -17.84 21.87 -28.01
N ILE A 54 -18.69 21.21 -28.77
CA ILE A 54 -18.28 20.45 -29.95
C ILE A 54 -18.33 21.43 -31.13
N LEU A 55 -17.23 21.55 -31.87
CA LEU A 55 -17.13 22.55 -32.94
C LEU A 55 -17.51 21.95 -34.29
N ASN A 56 -16.70 21.01 -34.77
CA ASN A 56 -16.84 20.43 -36.10
C ASN A 56 -16.14 19.08 -36.16
N PHE A 57 -16.61 18.22 -37.05
CA PHE A 57 -15.97 16.98 -37.45
C PHE A 57 -15.82 16.95 -38.98
N ASP A 58 -14.61 16.64 -39.42
CA ASP A 58 -14.25 16.46 -40.81
C ASP A 58 -14.21 14.96 -41.14
N ALA A 59 -15.22 14.51 -41.88
CA ALA A 59 -15.37 13.11 -42.28
C ALA A 59 -14.24 12.63 -43.20
N ASN A 60 -13.57 13.51 -43.95
CA ASN A 60 -12.47 13.10 -44.84
C ASN A 60 -11.20 12.77 -44.05
N THR A 61 -10.94 13.51 -42.96
CA THR A 61 -9.75 13.31 -42.12
C THR A 61 -10.04 12.51 -40.85
N LEU A 62 -11.32 12.20 -40.60
CA LEU A 62 -11.84 11.58 -39.38
C LEU A 62 -11.39 12.32 -38.11
N LYS A 63 -11.32 13.65 -38.20
CA LYS A 63 -10.90 14.52 -37.10
C LYS A 63 -12.06 15.41 -36.68
N GLY A 64 -12.36 15.44 -35.40
CA GLY A 64 -13.27 16.42 -34.84
C GLY A 64 -12.66 17.23 -33.72
N THR A 65 -13.17 18.44 -33.53
CA THR A 65 -12.62 19.41 -32.58
C THR A 65 -13.65 19.73 -31.52
N ILE A 66 -13.19 19.78 -30.27
CA ILE A 66 -13.96 20.32 -29.15
C ILE A 66 -13.20 21.46 -28.49
N GLU A 67 -13.93 22.38 -27.88
CA GLU A 67 -13.42 23.45 -27.04
C GLU A 67 -13.76 23.19 -25.57
N VAL A 68 -12.76 23.35 -24.72
CA VAL A 68 -12.88 23.18 -23.27
C VAL A 68 -12.03 24.24 -22.58
N SER A 69 -12.48 24.73 -21.43
CA SER A 69 -11.66 25.64 -20.61
C SER A 69 -10.40 24.93 -20.11
N GLU A 70 -9.28 25.64 -20.07
CA GLU A 70 -7.97 25.11 -19.63
C GLU A 70 -8.03 24.34 -18.30
N GLU A 71 -8.79 24.84 -17.31
CA GLU A 71 -8.99 24.19 -16.00
C GLU A 71 -9.61 22.77 -16.05
N HIS A 72 -10.31 22.46 -17.14
CA HIS A 72 -11.04 21.21 -17.35
C HIS A 72 -10.42 20.33 -18.44
N LEU A 73 -9.34 20.80 -19.08
CA LEU A 73 -8.72 20.16 -20.24
C LEU A 73 -8.33 18.70 -19.95
N ASN A 74 -7.63 18.47 -18.84
CA ASN A 74 -7.14 17.14 -18.47
C ASN A 74 -8.29 16.16 -18.17
N LEU A 75 -9.39 16.66 -17.60
CA LEU A 75 -10.54 15.84 -17.23
C LEU A 75 -11.28 15.35 -18.49
N ILE A 76 -11.57 16.26 -19.42
CA ILE A 76 -12.19 15.93 -20.71
C ILE A 76 -11.27 15.06 -21.56
N TRP A 77 -9.96 15.35 -21.59
CA TRP A 77 -8.96 14.55 -22.29
C TRP A 77 -8.94 13.08 -21.80
N SER A 78 -8.99 12.86 -20.49
CA SER A 78 -9.03 11.52 -19.90
C SER A 78 -10.28 10.74 -20.28
N ALA A 79 -11.43 11.41 -20.37
CA ALA A 79 -12.69 10.79 -20.72
C ALA A 79 -12.76 10.34 -22.18
N LEU A 80 -12.06 11.07 -23.04
CA LEU A 80 -12.02 10.81 -24.48
C LEU A 80 -10.98 9.78 -24.89
N SER A 81 -10.03 9.42 -24.01
CA SER A 81 -8.95 8.48 -24.31
C SER A 81 -9.34 7.00 -24.18
N ILE A 82 -10.64 6.69 -24.11
CA ILE A 82 -11.16 5.34 -23.86
C ILE A 82 -11.61 4.65 -25.15
N TYR A 83 -11.31 3.35 -25.25
CA TYR A 83 -11.84 2.44 -26.27
C TYR A 83 -13.32 2.12 -26.03
N GLY A 84 -14.19 2.37 -27.02
CA GLY A 84 -15.64 2.23 -26.89
C GLY A 84 -16.31 1.51 -28.05
N THR A 85 -17.51 0.96 -27.82
CA THR A 85 -18.38 0.45 -28.89
C THR A 85 -19.49 1.48 -29.14
N HIS A 86 -19.55 2.06 -30.33
CA HIS A 86 -20.54 3.07 -30.71
C HIS A 86 -21.32 2.60 -31.96
N PHE A 87 -22.65 2.56 -31.89
CA PHE A 87 -23.51 1.98 -32.93
C PHE A 87 -23.10 0.56 -33.38
N GLY A 88 -22.67 -0.29 -32.44
CA GLY A 88 -22.21 -1.65 -32.73
C GLY A 88 -20.79 -1.74 -33.31
N LYS A 89 -20.11 -0.62 -33.53
CA LYS A 89 -18.74 -0.56 -34.07
C LYS A 89 -17.72 -0.29 -32.97
N LYS A 90 -16.56 -0.93 -33.05
CA LYS A 90 -15.41 -0.69 -32.15
C LYS A 90 -14.65 0.54 -32.63
N VAL A 91 -14.54 1.57 -31.78
CA VAL A 91 -13.85 2.83 -32.09
C VAL A 91 -12.76 3.07 -31.06
N ALA A 92 -11.54 3.37 -31.52
CA ALA A 92 -10.42 3.79 -30.69
C ALA A 92 -10.15 5.28 -30.89
N VAL A 93 -10.02 6.02 -29.80
CA VAL A 93 -9.64 7.43 -29.80
C VAL A 93 -8.20 7.54 -29.30
N HIS A 94 -7.30 7.95 -30.18
CA HIS A 94 -5.89 8.16 -29.84
C HIS A 94 -5.60 9.66 -29.68
N LEU A 95 -5.29 10.08 -28.45
CA LEU A 95 -4.75 11.41 -28.17
C LEU A 95 -3.24 11.27 -27.92
N ASN A 96 -2.44 11.80 -28.85
CA ASN A 96 -0.98 11.79 -28.77
C ASN A 96 -0.48 12.77 -27.71
N SER A 97 -0.43 12.37 -26.44
CA SER A 97 0.14 13.21 -25.37
C SER A 97 0.55 12.41 -24.12
N ILE A 98 1.30 11.31 -24.30
CA ILE A 98 1.87 10.54 -23.19
C ILE A 98 3.07 11.25 -22.51
N TYR A 99 3.73 12.20 -23.19
CA TYR A 99 5.00 12.75 -22.71
C TYR A 99 4.90 14.02 -21.82
N VAL A 100 3.77 14.72 -21.78
CA VAL A 100 3.64 16.02 -21.08
C VAL A 100 3.16 15.89 -19.63
N ILE A 101 2.53 14.75 -19.28
CA ILE A 101 1.81 14.57 -18.01
C ILE A 101 2.77 14.41 -16.81
N LEU A 102 3.95 13.80 -17.00
CA LEU A 102 4.87 13.50 -15.90
C LEU A 102 5.58 14.74 -15.32
N TYR A 103 5.63 15.86 -16.06
CA TYR A 103 6.32 17.08 -15.61
C TYR A 103 5.47 17.96 -14.68
N TYR A 104 4.14 17.80 -14.69
CA TYR A 104 3.21 18.69 -13.96
C TYR A 104 2.75 18.18 -12.59
N PHE A 105 2.92 16.89 -12.28
CA PHE A 105 2.56 16.35 -10.97
C PHE A 105 3.73 16.46 -9.98
N HIS A 106 3.53 17.22 -8.91
CA HIS A 106 4.47 17.26 -7.79
C HIS A 106 4.40 15.93 -7.04
N LEU A 107 5.50 15.15 -7.07
CA LEU A 107 5.61 13.95 -6.24
C LEU A 107 5.47 14.29 -4.75
N PRO A 108 4.93 13.37 -3.93
CA PRO A 108 4.79 13.59 -2.50
C PRO A 108 6.15 13.87 -1.85
N LYS A 109 6.17 14.77 -0.87
CA LYS A 109 7.38 15.14 -0.13
C LYS A 109 7.95 13.91 0.59
N ARG A 110 9.25 13.66 0.41
CA ARG A 110 10.01 12.69 1.22
C ARG A 110 10.22 13.22 2.62
N ILE A 111 9.74 12.50 3.63
CA ILE A 111 10.06 12.76 5.04
C ILE A 111 11.09 11.70 5.45
N ARG A 112 12.36 12.07 5.45
CA ARG A 112 13.45 11.20 5.92
C ARG A 112 13.48 11.16 7.44
N CYS A 113 13.89 10.04 8.00
CA CYS A 113 13.99 9.85 9.44
C CYS A 113 15.41 9.43 9.82
N ASP A 114 16.05 10.17 10.75
CA ASP A 114 17.27 9.70 11.39
C ASP A 114 16.89 8.92 12.66
N PHE A 115 17.57 7.80 12.91
CA PHE A 115 17.41 7.00 14.11
C PHE A 115 18.30 7.49 15.25
N LYS A 116 19.38 8.22 14.94
CA LYS A 116 20.37 8.63 15.94
C LYS A 116 19.72 9.47 17.04
N GLY A 117 19.95 9.08 18.29
CA GLY A 117 19.43 9.79 19.45
C GLY A 117 17.91 9.69 19.63
N LYS A 118 17.21 8.84 18.86
CA LYS A 118 15.75 8.70 18.91
C LYS A 118 15.27 7.62 19.86
N HIS A 119 14.05 7.78 20.36
CA HIS A 119 13.31 6.69 21.03
C HIS A 119 12.47 5.92 20.01
N VAL A 120 12.78 4.63 19.83
CA VAL A 120 12.07 3.71 18.94
C VAL A 120 11.21 2.75 19.77
N PHE A 121 9.90 2.73 19.55
CA PHE A 121 8.99 1.78 20.18
C PHE A 121 8.55 0.71 19.17
N ILE A 122 8.73 -0.57 19.51
CA ILE A 122 8.49 -1.70 18.61
C ILE A 122 7.53 -2.69 19.26
N THR A 123 6.34 -2.88 18.66
CA THR A 123 5.44 -3.96 19.08
C THR A 123 5.90 -5.30 18.49
N GLY A 124 5.80 -6.37 19.25
CA GLY A 124 6.31 -7.69 18.85
C GLY A 124 7.83 -7.76 18.77
N GLY A 125 8.54 -6.91 19.53
CA GLY A 125 10.00 -6.76 19.48
C GLY A 125 10.80 -7.88 20.17
N SER A 126 10.14 -8.88 20.77
CA SER A 126 10.83 -9.94 21.51
C SER A 126 11.41 -11.06 20.62
N LYS A 127 10.98 -11.17 19.35
CA LYS A 127 11.40 -12.24 18.44
C LYS A 127 11.20 -11.87 16.96
N GLY A 128 11.66 -12.72 16.05
CA GLY A 128 11.46 -12.57 14.61
C GLY A 128 11.84 -11.19 14.05
N ILE A 129 11.02 -10.68 13.12
CA ILE A 129 11.23 -9.38 12.44
C ILE A 129 11.35 -8.23 13.45
N GLY A 130 10.53 -8.22 14.50
CA GLY A 130 10.56 -7.15 15.51
C GLY A 130 11.89 -7.06 16.27
N LYS A 131 12.45 -8.21 16.66
CA LYS A 131 13.78 -8.26 17.29
C LYS A 131 14.87 -7.83 16.30
N ALA A 132 14.81 -8.28 15.05
CA ALA A 132 15.76 -7.86 14.02
C ALA A 132 15.72 -6.35 13.73
N ILE A 133 14.53 -5.73 13.74
CA ILE A 133 14.39 -4.27 13.63
C ILE A 133 15.03 -3.60 14.85
N ALA A 134 14.81 -4.13 16.06
CA ALA A 134 15.43 -3.59 17.28
C ALA A 134 16.96 -3.60 17.22
N GLU A 135 17.55 -4.71 16.76
CA GLU A 135 19.00 -4.84 16.55
C GLU A 135 19.52 -3.80 15.55
N GLU A 136 18.82 -3.61 14.42
CA GLU A 136 19.22 -2.67 13.39
C GLU A 136 19.12 -1.21 13.86
N VAL A 137 18.05 -0.81 14.56
CA VAL A 137 17.94 0.59 15.03
C VAL A 137 18.96 0.92 16.13
N ILE A 138 19.35 -0.06 16.96
CA ILE A 138 20.47 0.08 17.91
C ILE A 138 21.77 0.35 17.14
N ALA A 139 22.04 -0.42 16.08
CA ALA A 139 23.21 -0.21 15.23
C ALA A 139 23.21 1.16 14.53
N ARG A 140 22.03 1.76 14.30
CA ARG A 140 21.87 3.13 13.77
C ARG A 140 22.02 4.22 14.84
N GLY A 141 22.29 3.87 16.09
CA GLY A 141 22.57 4.83 17.17
C GLY A 141 21.32 5.42 17.83
N CYS A 142 20.18 4.72 17.82
CA CYS A 142 19.01 5.18 18.58
C CYS A 142 19.32 5.30 20.07
N LYS A 143 18.71 6.29 20.74
CA LYS A 143 18.94 6.54 22.17
C LYS A 143 18.30 5.46 23.03
N THR A 144 17.06 5.11 22.69
CA THR A 144 16.27 4.15 23.45
C THR A 144 15.51 3.24 22.50
N VAL A 145 15.52 1.93 22.76
CA VAL A 145 14.60 0.98 22.14
C VAL A 145 13.67 0.41 23.20
N SER A 146 12.38 0.57 23.00
CA SER A 146 11.33 -0.02 23.81
C SER A 146 10.64 -1.14 23.03
N ILE A 147 10.71 -2.37 23.53
CA ILE A 147 10.03 -3.52 22.91
C ILE A 147 8.80 -3.94 23.72
N ALA A 148 7.71 -4.26 23.05
CA ALA A 148 6.49 -4.74 23.72
C ALA A 148 6.03 -6.09 23.17
N ALA A 149 5.69 -7.04 24.04
CA ALA A 149 5.17 -8.35 23.67
C ALA A 149 4.44 -9.02 24.86
N ARG A 150 3.74 -10.14 24.60
CA ARG A 150 2.95 -10.84 25.63
C ARG A 150 3.80 -11.56 26.67
N SER A 151 4.85 -12.25 26.22
CA SER A 151 5.64 -13.13 27.08
C SER A 151 6.75 -12.33 27.77
N LYS A 152 6.65 -12.21 29.09
CA LYS A 152 7.67 -11.56 29.92
C LYS A 152 9.04 -12.24 29.77
N SER A 153 9.11 -13.57 29.80
CA SER A 153 10.38 -14.29 29.67
C SER A 153 11.04 -14.07 28.30
N ALA A 154 10.25 -14.02 27.23
CA ALA A 154 10.76 -13.71 25.90
C ALA A 154 11.26 -12.27 25.78
N LEU A 155 10.58 -11.32 26.44
CA LEU A 155 11.02 -9.92 26.50
C LEU A 155 12.34 -9.79 27.26
N GLU A 156 12.45 -10.38 28.44
CA GLU A 156 13.67 -10.36 29.25
C GLU A 156 14.87 -10.91 28.46
N SER A 157 14.71 -12.11 27.86
CA SER A 157 15.76 -12.71 27.04
C SER A 157 16.13 -11.85 25.83
N ALA A 158 15.15 -11.26 25.14
CA ALA A 158 15.42 -10.41 23.99
C ALA A 158 16.13 -9.11 24.40
N THR A 159 15.71 -8.49 25.50
CA THR A 159 16.35 -7.29 26.04
C THR A 159 17.80 -7.57 26.46
N ASP A 160 18.09 -8.70 27.09
CA ASP A 160 19.46 -9.07 27.46
C ASP A 160 20.36 -9.21 26.23
N ASP A 161 19.85 -9.77 25.13
CA ASP A 161 20.59 -9.82 23.87
C ASP A 161 20.79 -8.44 23.25
N LEU A 162 19.74 -7.61 23.21
CA LEU A 162 19.80 -6.26 22.64
C LEU A 162 20.75 -5.35 23.43
N ARG A 163 20.80 -5.48 24.76
CA ARG A 163 21.73 -4.73 25.62
C ARG A 163 23.20 -5.02 25.31
N LYS A 164 23.53 -6.24 24.85
CA LYS A 164 24.90 -6.59 24.43
C LYS A 164 25.35 -5.82 23.18
N LEU A 165 24.41 -5.30 22.39
CA LEU A 165 24.67 -4.53 21.17
C LEU A 165 24.76 -3.02 21.42
N CYS A 166 24.35 -2.57 22.61
CA CYS A 166 24.25 -1.15 22.93
C CYS A 166 25.60 -0.52 23.26
N SER A 167 25.78 0.73 22.83
CA SER A 167 26.80 1.62 23.38
C SER A 167 26.40 2.10 24.79
N SER A 168 27.35 2.67 25.54
CA SER A 168 27.14 3.08 26.94
C SER A 168 26.03 4.12 27.16
N ASP A 169 25.62 4.82 26.11
CA ASP A 169 24.58 5.85 26.15
C ASP A 169 23.24 5.37 25.55
N GLN A 170 23.11 4.12 25.14
CA GLN A 170 21.88 3.55 24.59
C GLN A 170 21.13 2.70 25.63
N PHE A 171 19.80 2.75 25.59
CA PHE A 171 18.93 2.06 26.56
C PHE A 171 17.99 1.08 25.85
N VAL A 172 17.71 -0.05 26.51
CA VAL A 172 16.71 -1.03 26.05
C VAL A 172 15.75 -1.35 27.18
N ASN A 173 14.48 -1.07 26.93
CA ASN A 173 13.36 -1.27 27.84
C ASN A 173 12.36 -2.26 27.24
N TRP A 174 11.60 -2.93 28.11
CA TRP A 174 10.57 -3.87 27.68
C TRP A 174 9.27 -3.68 28.44
N TYR A 175 8.16 -3.93 27.76
CA TYR A 175 6.82 -3.75 28.29
C TYR A 175 5.94 -4.96 27.99
N PRO A 176 5.41 -5.66 29.01
CA PRO A 176 4.50 -6.77 28.78
C PRO A 176 3.17 -6.22 28.27
N LEU A 177 2.78 -6.62 27.06
CA LEU A 177 1.60 -6.08 26.39
C LEU A 177 0.93 -7.15 25.52
N ASP A 178 -0.33 -7.41 25.83
CA ASP A 178 -1.22 -8.18 24.97
C ASP A 178 -2.03 -7.24 24.09
N LEU A 179 -1.74 -7.28 22.79
CA LEU A 179 -2.35 -6.41 21.79
C LEU A 179 -3.76 -6.84 21.38
N SER A 180 -4.25 -7.97 21.88
CA SER A 180 -5.66 -8.36 21.74
C SER A 180 -6.58 -7.65 22.74
N LYS A 181 -6.02 -6.87 23.68
CA LYS A 181 -6.76 -6.17 24.74
C LYS A 181 -7.45 -4.90 24.24
N LYS A 182 -8.29 -4.32 25.11
CA LYS A 182 -9.02 -3.08 24.82
C LYS A 182 -8.07 -1.88 24.80
N TYR A 183 -8.52 -0.78 24.19
CA TYR A 183 -7.74 0.45 24.05
C TYR A 183 -7.13 0.93 25.38
N ASP A 184 -7.93 1.03 26.45
CA ASP A 184 -7.47 1.56 27.75
C ASP A 184 -6.30 0.75 28.34
N GLU A 185 -6.29 -0.58 28.18
CA GLU A 185 -5.21 -1.44 28.66
C GLU A 185 -3.91 -1.19 27.87
N ILE A 186 -4.02 -1.05 26.55
CA ILE A 186 -2.89 -0.70 25.69
C ILE A 186 -2.38 0.70 26.02
N GLU A 187 -3.29 1.66 26.16
CA GLU A 187 -2.97 3.05 26.45
C GLU A 187 -2.17 3.19 27.76
N ASN A 188 -2.57 2.47 28.81
CA ASN A 188 -1.86 2.48 30.09
C ASN A 188 -0.40 2.02 29.96
N VAL A 189 -0.15 0.96 29.18
CA VAL A 189 1.22 0.46 28.98
C VAL A 189 2.05 1.42 28.13
N ILE A 190 1.47 1.99 27.06
CA ILE A 190 2.19 2.97 26.22
C ILE A 190 2.47 4.27 27.00
N LYS A 191 1.54 4.74 27.83
CA LYS A 191 1.75 5.90 28.71
C LYS A 191 2.91 5.65 29.68
N ALA A 192 2.94 4.49 30.34
CA ALA A 192 4.06 4.14 31.22
C ALA A 192 5.41 4.13 30.48
N ALA A 193 5.43 3.60 29.25
CA ALA A 193 6.65 3.63 28.43
C ALA A 193 7.10 5.04 28.07
N VAL A 194 6.15 5.95 27.77
CA VAL A 194 6.45 7.35 27.47
C VAL A 194 6.92 8.11 28.72
N GLU A 195 6.34 7.83 29.88
CA GLU A 195 6.75 8.43 31.16
C GLU A 195 8.16 8.02 31.57
N GLU A 196 8.52 6.76 31.37
CA GLU A 196 9.84 6.21 31.73
C GLU A 196 10.93 6.53 30.70
N SER A 197 10.61 6.41 29.41
CA SER A 197 11.58 6.45 28.32
C SER A 197 11.54 7.74 27.49
N GLY A 198 10.59 8.63 27.77
CA GLY A 198 10.33 9.83 26.99
C GLY A 198 9.43 9.59 25.79
N ASN A 199 9.08 10.67 25.08
CA ASN A 199 8.23 10.60 23.89
C ASN A 199 8.78 9.62 22.85
N VAL A 200 7.90 8.87 22.21
CA VAL A 200 8.25 7.98 21.09
C VAL A 200 8.47 8.82 19.83
N ASP A 201 9.67 8.80 19.27
CA ASP A 201 9.99 9.44 18.00
C ASP A 201 9.60 8.56 16.81
N ILE A 202 9.80 7.24 16.94
CA ILE A 202 9.58 6.27 15.88
C ILE A 202 8.75 5.10 16.44
N LEU A 203 7.56 4.89 15.90
CA LEU A 203 6.70 3.76 16.24
C LEU A 203 6.76 2.71 15.14
N ILE A 204 7.07 1.46 15.49
CA ILE A 204 7.00 0.31 14.59
C ILE A 204 5.90 -0.65 15.08
N ASN A 205 4.76 -0.62 14.40
CA ASN A 205 3.68 -1.57 14.59
C ASN A 205 4.02 -2.88 13.88
N ASN A 206 4.78 -3.75 14.55
CA ASN A 206 5.25 -5.01 13.99
C ASN A 206 4.46 -6.25 14.47
N ALA A 207 3.89 -6.21 15.67
CA ALA A 207 3.22 -7.38 16.21
C ALA A 207 2.04 -7.83 15.34
N GLY A 208 1.91 -9.15 15.18
CA GLY A 208 0.78 -9.77 14.52
C GLY A 208 0.77 -11.28 14.74
N ALA A 209 -0.36 -11.89 14.41
CA ALA A 209 -0.55 -13.32 14.39
C ALA A 209 -1.23 -13.73 13.07
N VAL A 210 -1.12 -15.01 12.73
CA VAL A 210 -1.79 -15.62 11.59
C VAL A 210 -2.77 -16.65 12.13
N ILE A 211 -4.04 -16.51 11.72
CA ILE A 211 -5.07 -17.52 11.82
C ILE A 211 -5.37 -17.93 10.37
N GLN A 212 -5.17 -19.21 10.11
CA GLN A 212 -5.28 -19.82 8.78
C GLN A 212 -6.27 -20.98 8.81
N GLY A 213 -6.96 -21.21 7.70
CA GLY A 213 -7.95 -22.28 7.54
C GLY A 213 -8.99 -21.93 6.49
N GLY A 214 -9.74 -22.95 6.04
CA GLY A 214 -10.92 -22.74 5.20
C GLY A 214 -11.91 -21.80 5.88
N PHE A 215 -12.65 -20.99 5.12
CA PHE A 215 -13.60 -20.03 5.70
C PHE A 215 -14.66 -20.72 6.57
N ASP A 216 -15.12 -21.90 6.13
CA ASP A 216 -16.08 -22.78 6.78
C ASP A 216 -15.50 -23.56 7.97
N GLU A 217 -14.16 -23.64 8.09
CA GLU A 217 -13.46 -24.31 9.18
C GLU A 217 -13.15 -23.36 10.36
N LEU A 218 -13.19 -22.05 10.12
CA LEU A 218 -12.86 -21.02 11.11
C LEU A 218 -14.11 -20.51 11.83
N ASP A 219 -14.03 -20.44 13.16
CA ASP A 219 -15.05 -19.77 13.95
C ASP A 219 -15.04 -18.24 13.75
N MET A 220 -16.15 -17.58 14.06
CA MET A 220 -16.25 -16.12 13.89
C MET A 220 -15.33 -15.35 14.84
N ASN A 221 -15.00 -15.91 16.00
CA ASN A 221 -14.07 -15.30 16.95
C ASN A 221 -12.66 -15.21 16.36
N ALA A 222 -12.28 -16.14 15.47
CA ALA A 222 -11.01 -16.13 14.77
C ALA A 222 -10.88 -14.87 13.91
N PHE A 223 -11.92 -14.47 13.18
CA PHE A 223 -11.94 -13.24 12.38
C PHE A 223 -11.85 -11.99 13.26
N GLU A 224 -12.63 -11.94 14.34
CA GLU A 224 -12.58 -10.81 15.28
C GLU A 224 -11.21 -10.67 15.94
N ASN A 225 -10.65 -11.77 16.44
CA ASN A 225 -9.35 -11.79 17.09
C ASN A 225 -8.23 -11.43 16.12
N GLN A 226 -8.33 -11.88 14.87
CA GLN A 226 -7.38 -11.56 13.81
C GLN A 226 -7.37 -10.05 13.50
N MET A 227 -8.55 -9.45 13.36
CA MET A 227 -8.69 -8.00 13.16
C MET A 227 -8.26 -7.20 14.39
N ARG A 228 -8.61 -7.66 15.59
CA ARG A 228 -8.24 -7.00 16.85
C ARG A 228 -6.72 -6.97 17.04
N THR A 229 -6.07 -8.11 16.82
CA THR A 229 -4.64 -8.28 17.03
C THR A 229 -3.79 -7.60 15.96
N ASN A 230 -4.14 -7.72 14.67
CA ASN A 230 -3.29 -7.20 13.59
C ASN A 230 -3.61 -5.76 13.20
N TYR A 231 -4.88 -5.36 13.23
CA TYR A 231 -5.31 -4.05 12.75
C TYR A 231 -5.61 -3.07 13.89
N LEU A 232 -6.60 -3.39 14.76
CA LEU A 232 -7.02 -2.46 15.79
C LEU A 232 -5.91 -2.15 16.80
N SER A 233 -5.08 -3.13 17.14
CA SER A 233 -3.93 -2.89 18.02
C SER A 233 -2.97 -1.84 17.47
N ALA A 234 -2.70 -1.85 16.16
CA ALA A 234 -1.85 -0.87 15.51
C ALA A 234 -2.50 0.53 15.50
N VAL A 235 -3.83 0.60 15.33
CA VAL A 235 -4.60 1.84 15.50
C VAL A 235 -4.47 2.38 16.92
N TYR A 236 -4.62 1.51 17.93
CA TYR A 236 -4.57 1.87 19.35
C TYR A 236 -3.18 2.38 19.77
N VAL A 237 -2.10 1.66 19.43
CA VAL A 237 -0.74 2.08 19.76
C VAL A 237 -0.38 3.37 19.03
N THR A 238 -0.77 3.51 17.75
CA THR A 238 -0.55 4.75 16.99
C THR A 238 -1.27 5.93 17.63
N ARG A 239 -2.53 5.76 18.06
CA ARG A 239 -3.31 6.79 18.75
C ARG A 239 -2.62 7.31 20.00
N CYS A 240 -1.90 6.46 20.74
CA CYS A 240 -1.24 6.84 21.98
C CYS A 240 -0.04 7.80 21.79
N VAL A 241 0.61 7.78 20.63
CA VAL A 241 1.87 8.52 20.40
C VAL A 241 1.75 9.65 19.37
N ILE A 242 0.71 9.64 18.54
CA ILE A 242 0.62 10.52 17.37
C ILE A 242 0.57 12.01 17.71
N GLU A 243 -0.06 12.39 18.83
CA GLU A 243 -0.21 13.81 19.20
C GLU A 243 1.12 14.46 19.60
N SER A 244 2.02 13.72 20.25
CA SER A 244 3.35 14.24 20.59
C SER A 244 4.20 14.42 19.32
N MET A 245 4.14 13.46 18.39
CA MET A 245 4.80 13.58 17.07
C MET A 245 4.31 14.80 16.29
N LYS A 246 2.98 15.01 16.25
CA LYS A 246 2.36 16.17 15.58
C LYS A 246 2.79 17.50 16.22
N LYS A 247 2.79 17.58 17.56
CA LYS A 247 3.23 18.77 18.30
C LYS A 247 4.70 19.09 18.03
N ASN A 248 5.55 18.07 17.98
CA ASN A 248 6.98 18.21 17.73
C ASN A 248 7.31 18.42 16.23
N ARG A 249 6.32 18.25 15.35
CA ARG A 249 6.47 18.26 13.89
C ARG A 249 7.57 17.32 13.38
N SER A 250 7.73 16.20 14.08
CA SER A 250 8.77 15.20 13.85
C SER A 250 8.30 13.88 14.40
N GLY A 251 8.55 12.82 13.63
CA GLY A 251 8.31 11.45 14.05
C GLY A 251 8.11 10.55 12.84
N HIS A 252 7.99 9.24 13.08
CA HIS A 252 7.71 8.26 12.04
C HIS A 252 6.85 7.12 12.57
N VAL A 253 5.86 6.69 11.79
CA VAL A 253 5.04 5.51 12.10
C VAL A 253 5.19 4.48 11.00
N ALA A 254 5.62 3.27 11.34
CA ALA A 254 5.74 2.16 10.40
C ALA A 254 4.80 1.01 10.77
N PHE A 255 4.31 0.31 9.75
CA PHE A 255 3.45 -0.87 9.90
C PHE A 255 4.09 -2.09 9.22
N VAL A 256 4.09 -3.24 9.90
CA VAL A 256 4.48 -4.51 9.28
C VAL A 256 3.22 -5.26 8.85
N SER A 257 2.94 -5.21 7.55
CA SER A 257 1.84 -5.93 6.92
C SER A 257 2.29 -7.36 6.54
N SER A 258 2.08 -7.78 5.29
CA SER A 258 2.51 -9.06 4.70
C SER A 258 2.35 -8.98 3.18
N ALA A 259 3.07 -9.81 2.41
CA ALA A 259 2.68 -10.08 1.02
C ALA A 259 1.17 -10.46 0.90
N ALA A 260 0.62 -11.12 1.94
CA ALA A 260 -0.81 -11.42 2.06
C ALA A 260 -1.72 -10.19 2.23
N GLY A 261 -1.15 -9.01 2.49
CA GLY A 261 -1.82 -7.70 2.48
C GLY A 261 -1.80 -7.01 1.11
N GLN A 262 -1.24 -7.67 0.09
CA GLN A 262 -1.23 -7.24 -1.31
C GLN A 262 -1.86 -8.29 -2.23
N CYS A 263 -1.71 -9.57 -1.91
CA CYS A 263 -2.34 -10.69 -2.60
C CYS A 263 -2.97 -11.65 -1.59
N ALA A 264 -4.29 -11.76 -1.57
CA ALA A 264 -4.97 -12.76 -0.75
C ALA A 264 -4.88 -14.15 -1.40
N ILE A 265 -4.69 -15.18 -0.59
CA ILE A 265 -4.65 -16.59 -1.02
C ILE A 265 -5.69 -17.40 -0.23
N TRP A 266 -5.99 -18.61 -0.72
CA TRP A 266 -6.86 -19.54 -0.01
C TRP A 266 -6.34 -19.78 1.41
N GLY A 267 -7.24 -19.93 2.38
CA GLY A 267 -6.87 -20.21 3.77
C GLY A 267 -6.52 -18.98 4.61
N TYR A 268 -6.36 -17.80 4.01
CA TYR A 268 -6.08 -16.54 4.71
C TYR A 268 -7.27 -15.58 4.76
N THR A 269 -8.50 -16.10 4.75
CA THR A 269 -9.72 -15.28 4.77
C THR A 269 -9.86 -14.45 6.05
N ALA A 270 -9.34 -14.93 7.20
CA ALA A 270 -9.22 -14.10 8.40
C ALA A 270 -8.00 -13.17 8.33
N TYR A 271 -6.85 -13.71 7.91
CA TYR A 271 -5.55 -13.01 7.98
C TYR A 271 -5.39 -11.88 6.97
N SER A 272 -5.57 -12.15 5.67
CA SER A 272 -5.34 -11.18 4.59
C SER A 272 -6.13 -9.88 4.79
N PRO A 273 -7.44 -9.88 5.09
CA PRO A 273 -8.19 -8.64 5.31
C PRO A 273 -7.57 -7.74 6.38
N SER A 274 -7.04 -8.31 7.47
CA SER A 274 -6.36 -7.54 8.51
C SER A 274 -5.08 -6.84 8.01
N LYS A 275 -4.36 -7.47 7.08
CA LYS A 275 -3.13 -6.94 6.47
C LYS A 275 -3.41 -5.93 5.34
N PHE A 276 -4.49 -6.11 4.58
CA PHE A 276 -5.02 -5.09 3.68
C PHE A 276 -5.52 -3.85 4.44
N ALA A 277 -6.19 -4.04 5.59
CA ALA A 277 -6.66 -2.94 6.42
C ALA A 277 -5.50 -2.06 6.92
N LEU A 278 -4.37 -2.66 7.31
CA LEU A 278 -3.15 -1.92 7.65
C LEU A 278 -2.65 -1.05 6.51
N ARG A 279 -2.72 -1.54 5.26
CA ARG A 279 -2.34 -0.76 4.08
C ARG A 279 -3.25 0.44 3.87
N GLY A 280 -4.57 0.24 3.87
CA GLY A 280 -5.52 1.35 3.73
C GLY A 280 -5.36 2.38 4.85
N PHE A 281 -5.11 1.92 6.07
CA PHE A 281 -4.83 2.81 7.20
C PHE A 281 -3.53 3.59 7.03
N ALA A 282 -2.44 2.96 6.62
CA ALA A 282 -1.17 3.64 6.38
C ALA A 282 -1.27 4.68 5.25
N GLU A 283 -1.96 4.36 4.15
CA GLU A 283 -2.16 5.28 3.02
C GLU A 283 -2.97 6.53 3.43
N ALA A 284 -4.06 6.34 4.19
CA ALA A 284 -4.85 7.46 4.71
C ALA A 284 -4.05 8.28 5.73
N LEU A 285 -3.42 7.61 6.70
CA LEU A 285 -2.67 8.24 7.78
C LEU A 285 -1.48 9.06 7.25
N HIS A 286 -0.85 8.62 6.17
CA HIS A 286 0.22 9.38 5.51
C HIS A 286 -0.24 10.78 5.11
N MET A 287 -1.41 10.91 4.48
CA MET A 287 -1.97 12.20 4.08
C MET A 287 -2.34 13.07 5.28
N GLU A 288 -2.89 12.47 6.35
CA GLU A 288 -3.23 13.18 7.58
C GLU A 288 -1.99 13.72 8.33
N LEU A 289 -0.87 13.00 8.25
CA LEU A 289 0.38 13.32 8.97
C LEU A 289 1.33 14.21 8.18
N LEU A 290 1.17 14.30 6.86
CA LEU A 290 2.01 15.11 5.97
C LEU A 290 2.13 16.58 6.41
N PRO A 291 1.05 17.30 6.82
CA PRO A 291 1.15 18.70 7.28
C PRO A 291 1.97 18.88 8.56
N PHE A 292 2.18 17.80 9.32
CA PHE A 292 2.93 17.78 10.56
C PHE A 292 4.35 17.27 10.40
N ASN A 293 4.80 16.96 9.17
CA ASN A 293 6.15 16.43 8.92
C ASN A 293 6.44 15.14 9.73
N VAL A 294 5.42 14.30 9.89
CA VAL A 294 5.52 12.96 10.47
C VAL A 294 5.45 11.95 9.33
N GLY A 295 6.46 11.08 9.23
CA GLY A 295 6.55 10.08 8.16
C GLY A 295 5.69 8.85 8.43
N VAL A 296 5.28 8.16 7.36
CA VAL A 296 4.59 6.87 7.43
C VAL A 296 5.22 5.89 6.46
N SER A 297 5.45 4.65 6.91
CA SER A 297 5.92 3.56 6.05
C SER A 297 5.14 2.27 6.30
N ILE A 298 5.15 1.38 5.32
CA ILE A 298 4.57 0.04 5.42
C ILE A 298 5.51 -0.99 4.79
N LEU A 299 5.72 -2.08 5.52
CA LEU A 299 6.49 -3.25 5.08
C LEU A 299 5.54 -4.37 4.66
N PHE A 300 5.80 -4.97 3.50
CA PHE A 300 5.13 -6.19 3.05
C PHE A 300 6.15 -7.34 3.04
N PRO A 301 6.40 -8.00 4.20
CA PRO A 301 7.37 -9.07 4.26
C PRO A 301 6.90 -10.31 3.47
N PRO A 302 7.82 -11.02 2.81
CA PRO A 302 7.58 -12.39 2.32
C PRO A 302 7.63 -13.39 3.49
N ASN A 303 7.58 -14.69 3.18
CA ASN A 303 7.86 -15.72 4.19
C ASN A 303 9.22 -15.47 4.81
N THR A 304 9.23 -15.33 6.13
CA THR A 304 10.41 -14.92 6.89
C THR A 304 10.70 -15.97 7.95
N ASN A 305 11.94 -16.46 7.99
CA ASN A 305 12.40 -17.43 8.97
C ASN A 305 12.33 -16.81 10.38
N THR A 306 11.24 -17.13 11.07
CA THR A 306 10.91 -16.65 12.41
C THR A 306 10.24 -17.78 13.17
N GLU A 307 10.27 -17.70 14.49
CA GLU A 307 9.56 -18.65 15.35
C GLU A 307 8.06 -18.60 15.08
N GLY A 308 7.50 -17.44 14.74
CA GLY A 308 6.09 -17.31 14.36
C GLY A 308 5.75 -18.11 13.11
N PHE A 309 6.60 -18.04 12.08
CA PHE A 309 6.43 -18.82 10.86
C PHE A 309 6.61 -20.32 11.08
N HIS A 310 7.55 -20.72 11.94
CA HIS A 310 7.71 -22.14 12.32
C HIS A 310 6.49 -22.70 13.05
N GLU A 311 5.83 -21.92 13.92
CA GLU A 311 4.57 -22.33 14.53
C GLU A 311 3.42 -22.41 13.51
N GLU A 312 3.36 -21.46 12.57
CA GLU A 312 2.38 -21.47 11.48
C GLU A 312 2.49 -22.72 10.62
N LEU A 313 3.70 -23.12 10.24
CA LEU A 313 3.97 -24.31 9.42
C LEU A 313 3.42 -25.61 10.05
N LYS A 314 3.34 -25.71 11.38
CA LYS A 314 2.82 -26.91 12.07
C LYS A 314 1.34 -27.17 11.80
N THR A 315 0.58 -26.12 11.50
CA THR A 315 -0.88 -26.17 11.30
C THR A 315 -1.28 -25.73 9.90
N MET A 316 -0.31 -25.49 9.02
CA MET A 316 -0.54 -24.94 7.69
C MET A 316 -1.25 -25.97 6.82
N PRO A 317 -2.43 -25.64 6.26
CA PRO A 317 -3.08 -26.50 5.28
C PRO A 317 -2.21 -26.71 4.05
N GLU A 318 -2.34 -27.88 3.43
CA GLU A 318 -1.60 -28.27 2.23
C GLU A 318 -1.74 -27.25 1.09
N GLU A 319 -2.93 -26.67 0.93
CA GLU A 319 -3.20 -25.62 -0.06
C GLU A 319 -2.28 -24.40 0.12
N ILE A 320 -2.19 -23.89 1.35
CA ILE A 320 -1.35 -22.73 1.68
C ILE A 320 0.12 -23.09 1.51
N HIS A 321 0.51 -24.28 1.96
CA HIS A 321 1.88 -24.75 1.84
C HIS A 321 2.33 -24.80 0.37
N GLN A 322 1.53 -25.39 -0.53
CA GLN A 322 1.86 -25.45 -1.96
C GLN A 322 1.86 -24.07 -2.64
N ILE A 323 0.95 -23.17 -2.26
CA ILE A 323 0.92 -21.80 -2.79
C ILE A 323 2.15 -21.01 -2.32
N SER A 324 2.55 -21.17 -1.06
CA SER A 324 3.58 -20.36 -0.41
C SER A 324 5.00 -20.88 -0.65
N HIS A 325 5.15 -22.15 -1.05
CA HIS A 325 6.45 -22.79 -1.26
C HIS A 325 7.27 -22.15 -2.39
N SER A 326 6.64 -21.49 -3.37
CA SER A 326 7.37 -20.87 -4.49
C SER A 326 8.17 -19.63 -4.09
N ALA A 327 7.81 -18.97 -2.97
CA ALA A 327 8.24 -17.60 -2.67
C ALA A 327 9.61 -17.45 -2.00
N GLY A 328 10.31 -18.56 -1.72
CA GLY A 328 11.55 -18.54 -0.93
C GLY A 328 11.34 -18.09 0.52
N VAL A 329 12.38 -18.21 1.36
CA VAL A 329 12.33 -17.79 2.76
C VAL A 329 13.49 -16.83 3.03
N PHE A 330 13.17 -15.67 3.60
CA PHE A 330 14.15 -14.62 3.92
C PHE A 330 14.48 -14.63 5.42
N SER A 331 15.65 -14.12 5.79
CA SER A 331 15.98 -13.95 7.20
C SER A 331 15.25 -12.75 7.80
N ALA A 332 14.93 -12.82 9.10
CA ALA A 332 14.37 -11.69 9.83
C ALA A 332 15.27 -10.44 9.76
N LYS A 333 16.59 -10.65 9.73
CA LYS A 333 17.60 -9.59 9.60
C LYS A 333 17.48 -8.84 8.28
N GLU A 334 17.45 -9.54 7.14
CA GLU A 334 17.30 -8.91 5.83
C GLU A 334 16.01 -8.09 5.73
N VAL A 335 14.91 -8.63 6.24
CA VAL A 335 13.61 -7.96 6.26
C VAL A 335 13.61 -6.74 7.18
N GLY A 336 14.19 -6.86 8.38
CA GLY A 336 14.32 -5.77 9.34
C GLY A 336 15.18 -4.62 8.83
N SER A 337 16.37 -4.92 8.31
CA SER A 337 17.28 -3.92 7.74
C SER A 337 16.65 -3.19 6.56
N ALA A 338 15.95 -3.89 5.65
CA ALA A 338 15.25 -3.27 4.53
C ALA A 338 14.19 -2.25 4.97
N LEU A 339 13.45 -2.53 6.06
CA LEU A 339 12.49 -1.58 6.62
C LEU A 339 13.19 -0.35 7.21
N VAL A 340 14.22 -0.55 8.03
CA VAL A 340 14.95 0.55 8.67
C VAL A 340 15.59 1.47 7.63
N ASP A 341 16.18 0.89 6.57
CA ASP A 341 16.74 1.67 5.44
C ASP A 341 15.69 2.52 4.74
N ASN A 342 14.54 1.94 4.43
CA ASN A 342 13.48 2.65 3.73
C ASN A 342 12.82 3.74 4.58
N ILE A 343 12.66 3.51 5.88
CA ILE A 343 12.27 4.57 6.83
C ILE A 343 13.30 5.71 6.77
N GLY A 344 14.59 5.39 6.82
CA GLY A 344 15.67 6.37 6.72
C GLY A 344 15.61 7.21 5.43
N ASN A 345 15.27 6.55 4.32
CA ASN A 345 15.17 7.18 3.00
C ASN A 345 13.84 7.91 2.75
N GLY A 346 12.89 7.82 3.68
CA GLY A 346 11.55 8.41 3.57
C GLY A 346 10.68 7.72 2.51
N GLU A 347 10.89 6.42 2.32
CA GLU A 347 10.10 5.58 1.41
C GLU A 347 8.83 5.10 2.12
N PHE A 348 7.70 5.13 1.39
CA PHE A 348 6.42 4.68 1.93
C PHE A 348 6.31 3.15 1.95
N CYS A 349 6.57 2.49 0.81
CA CYS A 349 6.46 1.03 0.68
C CYS A 349 7.82 0.33 0.69
N THR A 350 7.97 -0.66 1.58
CA THR A 350 9.08 -1.61 1.61
C THR A 350 8.60 -3.00 1.20
N THR A 351 9.28 -3.56 0.21
CA THR A 351 9.11 -4.94 -0.27
C THR A 351 10.48 -5.61 -0.33
N VAL A 352 10.52 -6.92 -0.13
CA VAL A 352 11.78 -7.69 -0.10
C VAL A 352 11.73 -8.80 -1.15
N GLY A 353 12.84 -9.01 -1.86
CA GLY A 353 12.95 -10.03 -2.89
C GLY A 353 12.27 -9.67 -4.22
N LEU A 354 12.49 -10.51 -5.22
CA LEU A 354 11.95 -10.31 -6.58
C LEU A 354 10.42 -10.36 -6.59
N GLU A 355 9.82 -11.37 -5.94
CA GLU A 355 8.36 -11.50 -5.89
C GLU A 355 7.71 -10.36 -5.12
N GLY A 356 8.30 -9.96 -3.98
CA GLY A 356 7.85 -8.80 -3.22
C GLY A 356 7.92 -7.52 -4.05
N TRP A 357 9.01 -7.30 -4.79
CA TRP A 357 9.14 -6.16 -5.70
C TRP A 357 8.09 -6.19 -6.82
N MET A 358 7.90 -7.34 -7.48
CA MET A 358 6.88 -7.52 -8.52
C MET A 358 5.48 -7.22 -7.98
N LEU A 359 5.16 -7.74 -6.79
CA LEU A 359 3.88 -7.51 -6.14
C LEU A 359 3.71 -6.06 -5.70
N GLY A 360 4.79 -5.43 -5.21
CA GLY A 360 4.85 -4.00 -4.91
C GLY A 360 4.55 -3.12 -6.11
N VAL A 361 5.11 -3.45 -7.27
CA VAL A 361 4.81 -2.74 -8.52
C VAL A 361 3.36 -2.98 -8.96
N LEU A 362 2.96 -4.24 -9.04
CA LEU A 362 1.63 -4.64 -9.48
C LEU A 362 0.52 -3.99 -8.64
N THR A 363 0.74 -3.93 -7.33
CA THR A 363 -0.27 -3.47 -6.37
C THR A 363 -0.05 -2.04 -5.92
N ALA A 364 0.86 -1.27 -6.53
CA ALA A 364 1.14 0.11 -6.13
C ALA A 364 -0.14 0.96 -6.05
N GLY A 365 -1.04 0.83 -7.02
CA GLY A 365 -2.35 1.49 -6.99
C GLY A 365 -2.22 2.99 -6.80
N ALA A 366 -2.93 3.55 -5.82
CA ALA A 366 -2.86 4.96 -5.45
C ALA A 366 -1.91 5.26 -4.27
N ALA A 367 -1.08 4.30 -3.86
CA ALA A 367 -0.12 4.49 -2.78
C ALA A 367 0.86 5.63 -3.12
N PRO A 368 1.28 6.44 -2.13
CA PRO A 368 2.23 7.51 -2.37
C PRO A 368 3.59 6.94 -2.78
N GLU A 369 4.14 7.46 -3.88
CA GLU A 369 5.46 7.09 -4.39
C GLU A 369 6.33 8.35 -4.54
N PRO A 370 7.28 8.59 -3.63
CA PRO A 370 8.12 9.77 -3.70
C PRO A 370 9.36 9.59 -4.60
N ASN A 371 9.57 8.42 -5.21
CA ASN A 371 10.65 8.17 -6.17
C ASN A 371 10.15 8.19 -7.62
N ILE A 372 10.63 9.13 -8.43
CA ILE A 372 10.24 9.23 -9.84
C ILE A 372 10.59 7.96 -10.65
N LEU A 373 11.74 7.34 -10.38
CA LEU A 373 12.14 6.13 -11.09
C LEU A 373 11.23 4.95 -10.72
N ARG A 374 10.85 4.80 -9.44
CA ARG A 374 9.88 3.78 -9.03
C ARG A 374 8.49 4.07 -9.60
N ALA A 375 8.04 5.32 -9.62
CA ALA A 375 6.75 5.71 -10.21
C ALA A 375 6.68 5.39 -11.72
N ILE A 376 7.75 5.68 -12.46
CA ILE A 376 7.87 5.31 -13.89
C ILE A 376 7.84 3.79 -14.02
N THR A 377 8.62 3.07 -13.20
CA THR A 377 8.66 1.60 -13.22
C THR A 377 7.28 1.01 -12.94
N GLN A 378 6.57 1.58 -11.97
CA GLN A 378 5.21 1.17 -11.61
C GLN A 378 4.25 1.36 -12.78
N THR A 379 4.28 2.54 -13.39
CA THR A 379 3.40 2.89 -14.50
C THR A 379 3.65 2.00 -15.72
N LEU A 380 4.91 1.72 -16.05
CA LEU A 380 5.27 0.93 -17.23
C LEU A 380 5.07 -0.58 -17.03
N LEU A 381 5.38 -1.11 -15.85
CA LEU A 381 5.41 -2.56 -15.63
C LEU A 381 4.14 -3.13 -14.98
N ALA A 382 3.27 -2.31 -14.36
CA ALA A 382 2.08 -2.82 -13.67
C ALA A 382 1.19 -3.68 -14.58
N GLY A 383 0.97 -3.28 -15.83
CA GLY A 383 0.18 -4.06 -16.80
C GLY A 383 0.82 -5.40 -17.17
N ILE A 384 2.15 -5.43 -17.33
CA ILE A 384 2.89 -6.66 -17.65
C ILE A 384 2.83 -7.61 -16.45
N LEU A 385 3.13 -7.10 -15.25
CA LEU A 385 3.10 -7.89 -14.02
C LEU A 385 1.69 -8.35 -13.67
N ARG A 386 0.65 -7.61 -14.10
CA ARG A 386 -0.74 -8.06 -14.00
C ARG A 386 -0.98 -9.31 -14.84
N GLY A 387 -0.41 -9.38 -16.04
CA GLY A 387 -0.42 -10.56 -16.91
C GLY A 387 0.27 -11.76 -16.25
N VAL A 388 1.44 -11.56 -15.64
CA VAL A 388 2.14 -12.60 -14.86
C VAL A 388 1.26 -13.08 -13.70
N MET A 389 0.63 -12.17 -12.97
CA MET A 389 -0.27 -12.53 -11.87
C MET A 389 -1.51 -13.32 -12.31
N LEU A 390 -2.03 -13.12 -13.53
CA LEU A 390 -3.12 -13.96 -14.06
C LEU A 390 -2.68 -15.43 -14.16
N ILE A 391 -1.42 -15.68 -14.53
CA ILE A 391 -0.86 -17.03 -14.60
C ILE A 391 -0.77 -17.61 -13.18
N TYR A 392 -0.22 -16.86 -12.22
CA TYR A 392 -0.16 -17.28 -10.81
C TYR A 392 -1.55 -17.58 -10.24
N ASN A 393 -2.55 -16.74 -10.50
CA ASN A 393 -3.93 -17.00 -10.08
C ASN A 393 -4.46 -18.33 -10.67
N GLY A 394 -4.18 -18.60 -11.95
CA GLY A 394 -4.52 -19.88 -12.58
C GLY A 394 -3.82 -21.08 -11.92
N LEU A 395 -2.56 -20.92 -11.51
CA LEU A 395 -1.82 -21.95 -10.77
C LEU A 395 -2.38 -22.16 -9.36
N PHE A 396 -2.66 -21.09 -8.62
CA PHE A 396 -3.24 -21.15 -7.28
C PHE A 396 -4.61 -21.84 -7.31
N ASN A 397 -5.47 -21.49 -8.25
CA ASN A 397 -6.77 -22.14 -8.42
C ASN A 397 -6.64 -23.64 -8.70
N ARG A 398 -5.64 -24.05 -9.51
CA ARG A 398 -5.37 -25.47 -9.77
C ARG A 398 -4.87 -26.21 -8.53
N ILE A 399 -4.02 -25.57 -7.71
CA ILE A 399 -3.54 -26.14 -6.45
C ILE A 399 -4.72 -26.41 -5.51
N VAL A 400 -5.56 -25.40 -5.27
CA VAL A 400 -6.75 -25.52 -4.42
C VAL A 400 -7.69 -26.61 -4.93
N HIS A 401 -7.97 -26.63 -6.22
CA HIS A 401 -8.84 -27.65 -6.82
C HIS A 401 -8.28 -29.07 -6.65
N LYS A 402 -6.97 -29.27 -6.87
CA LYS A 402 -6.31 -30.57 -6.68
C LYS A 402 -6.35 -31.03 -5.22
N CYS A 403 -6.10 -30.13 -4.26
CA CYS A 403 -6.18 -30.44 -2.84
C CYS A 403 -7.59 -30.83 -2.43
N HIS A 404 -8.61 -30.11 -2.91
CA HIS A 404 -10.01 -30.44 -2.68
C HIS A 404 -10.38 -31.83 -3.23
N LEU A 405 -10.02 -32.14 -4.49
CA LEU A 405 -10.26 -33.46 -5.07
C LEU A 405 -9.55 -34.59 -4.31
N LYS A 406 -8.38 -34.32 -3.71
CA LYS A 406 -7.64 -35.28 -2.90
C LYS A 406 -8.36 -35.56 -1.58
N LYS A 407 -8.89 -34.52 -0.91
CA LYS A 407 -9.69 -34.64 0.32
C LYS A 407 -10.94 -35.51 0.08
N ASN A 408 -11.73 -35.20 -0.96
CA ASN A 408 -12.97 -35.95 -1.27
C ASN A 408 -12.76 -37.40 -1.75
N LYS A 409 -11.53 -37.81 -2.10
CA LYS A 409 -11.21 -39.22 -2.43
C LYS A 409 -10.78 -40.04 -1.21
N THR A 410 -10.51 -39.38 -0.10
CA THR A 410 -10.03 -40.00 1.14
C THR A 410 -11.18 -40.14 2.16
N GLU A 411 -12.29 -39.44 1.93
CA GLU A 411 -13.62 -39.65 2.55
C GLU A 411 -14.41 -40.71 1.76
#